data_AF-A0A432T844-F1
#
_entry.id   AF-A0A432T844-F1
#
_cell.length_a   1.000
_cell.length_b   1.000
_cell.length_c   1.000
_cell.angle_alpha   90.00
_cell.angle_beta   90.00
_cell.angle_gamma   90.00
#
_symmetry.space_group_name_H-M   'P 1'
#
loop_
_entity.id
_entity.type
_entity.pdbx_description
1 polymer ?
#
loop_
_entity_poly.entity_id
_entity_poly.type
_entity_poly.pdbx_seq_one_letter_code
_entity_poly.pdbx_strand_id
1 'polypeptide(L)'
;KDPKRSAWIARLDREIPQILASMGMTAVENVNPLKAAPKPLAKQPSSQVTPPVETDPFVQKDKKKNDVKEVSKNSAEKTTQSSENKSEKNNQPKTQKIKTDSEVIEITIPTPPKPPKPVTLKVNGTTLHGSSDANREIKFSKRMPPNYIPGHHTNEPVGNSSSLIGDINHGRISAHLRGKYLDAKTVEEKLKAAGFEIVGISPLDKKGELTTIIFTNKTLKKMASGPKRGFGSSLRTLVDSRAKRISITNPLYFGKAYLQDDLNKTEAKNILKKINDTFVGLKNSEDALKFQLLPKYRFMKGMPTYNDMVEVAEGNDLVARAKANKKLLFEEKLDNGSTLIGIELSRRTNKFPARIGTKNAAILPYPVLIENNKAYIMDPKYYISIMYPNLKMSEFMTIATVPDAIVKDCERAFKK
;
A
#
# COMPACT_ATOMS: atom_id res chain seq x y z
N LYS A 1 -11.33 11.03 -55.94
CA LYS A 1 -11.22 11.66 -54.59
C LYS A 1 -12.51 12.44 -54.37
N ASP A 2 -13.06 12.47 -53.15
CA ASP A 2 -14.31 13.20 -52.87
C ASP A 2 -14.06 14.73 -52.90
N PRO A 3 -14.71 15.49 -53.80
CA PRO A 3 -14.50 16.93 -53.91
C PRO A 3 -14.96 17.71 -52.66
N LYS A 4 -15.99 17.22 -51.93
CA LYS A 4 -16.47 17.84 -50.70
C LYS A 4 -15.43 17.77 -49.60
N ARG A 5 -14.72 16.64 -49.50
CA ARG A 5 -13.64 16.44 -48.53
C ARG A 5 -12.44 17.34 -48.81
N SER A 6 -12.06 17.55 -50.08
CA SER A 6 -10.98 18.51 -50.43
C SER A 6 -11.37 19.96 -50.16
N ALA A 7 -12.61 20.37 -50.44
CA ALA A 7 -13.09 21.72 -50.13
C ALA A 7 -13.11 22.00 -48.61
N TRP A 8 -13.48 20.99 -47.80
CA TRP A 8 -13.45 21.08 -46.34
C TRP A 8 -12.02 21.18 -45.78
N ILE A 9 -11.06 20.42 -46.31
CA ILE A 9 -9.63 20.52 -45.92
C ILE A 9 -9.09 21.92 -46.23
N ALA A 10 -9.26 22.40 -47.48
CA ALA A 10 -8.79 23.72 -47.89
C ALA A 10 -9.43 24.89 -47.09
N ARG A 11 -10.61 24.66 -46.51
CA ARG A 11 -11.24 25.60 -45.58
C ARG A 11 -10.56 25.58 -44.20
N LEU A 12 -10.31 24.40 -43.63
CA LEU A 12 -9.61 24.26 -42.35
C LEU A 12 -8.18 24.82 -42.38
N ASP A 13 -7.45 24.59 -43.47
CA ASP A 13 -6.09 25.10 -43.66
C ASP A 13 -6.02 26.64 -43.66
N ARG A 14 -7.15 27.33 -43.90
CA ARG A 14 -7.30 28.78 -43.79
C ARG A 14 -7.85 29.24 -42.43
N GLU A 15 -8.84 28.54 -41.88
CA GLU A 15 -9.49 28.93 -40.61
C GLU A 15 -8.57 28.70 -39.40
N ILE A 16 -7.80 27.60 -39.38
CA ILE A 16 -6.95 27.25 -38.23
C ILE A 16 -5.84 28.28 -37.98
N PRO A 17 -5.04 28.75 -38.97
CA PRO A 17 -4.03 29.78 -38.73
C PRO A 17 -4.62 31.12 -38.27
N GLN A 18 -5.82 31.48 -38.75
CA GLN A 18 -6.51 32.71 -38.34
C GLN A 18 -6.95 32.65 -36.86
N ILE A 19 -7.46 31.49 -36.43
CA ILE A 19 -7.81 31.26 -35.01
C ILE A 19 -6.55 31.28 -34.13
N LEU A 20 -5.45 30.62 -34.54
CA LEU A 20 -4.19 30.63 -33.79
C LEU A 20 -3.60 32.04 -33.66
N ALA A 21 -3.60 32.83 -34.73
CA ALA A 21 -3.17 34.24 -34.69
C ALA A 21 -4.06 35.09 -33.77
N SER A 22 -5.38 34.86 -33.75
CA SER A 22 -6.30 35.56 -32.84
C SER A 22 -6.08 35.24 -31.36
N MET A 23 -5.48 34.09 -31.05
CA MET A 23 -5.04 33.70 -29.70
C MET A 23 -3.61 34.15 -29.37
N GLY A 24 -3.04 35.07 -30.18
CA GLY A 24 -1.72 35.65 -29.93
C GLY A 24 -0.53 34.73 -30.30
N MET A 25 -0.76 33.61 -30.98
CA MET A 25 0.34 32.74 -31.42
C MET A 25 1.01 33.30 -32.69
N THR A 26 2.28 33.66 -32.57
CA THR A 26 3.13 33.97 -33.73
C THR A 26 3.59 32.70 -34.43
N ALA A 27 3.68 32.74 -35.76
CA ALA A 27 4.23 31.64 -36.53
C ALA A 27 5.76 31.57 -36.33
N VAL A 28 6.24 30.47 -35.74
CA VAL A 28 7.68 30.19 -35.59
C VAL A 28 8.10 29.23 -36.68
N GLU A 29 9.21 29.53 -37.39
CA GLU A 29 9.74 28.62 -38.39
C GLU A 29 10.20 27.29 -37.76
N ASN A 30 9.89 26.17 -38.44
CA ASN A 30 10.23 24.83 -37.97
C ASN A 30 11.73 24.50 -38.21
N VAL A 31 12.59 25.15 -37.44
CA VAL A 31 14.05 24.91 -37.47
C VAL A 31 14.40 23.65 -36.68
N ASN A 32 15.15 22.73 -37.31
CA ASN A 32 15.59 21.49 -36.68
C ASN A 32 16.55 21.79 -35.50
N PRO A 33 16.19 21.45 -34.25
CA PRO A 33 16.97 21.83 -33.06
C PRO A 33 18.35 21.16 -32.99
N LEU A 34 18.60 20.11 -33.78
CA LEU A 34 19.90 19.41 -33.83
C LEU A 34 21.02 20.23 -34.52
N LYS A 35 20.72 21.39 -35.12
CA LYS A 35 21.72 22.28 -35.74
C LYS A 35 22.26 23.39 -34.84
N ALA A 36 21.73 23.56 -33.62
CA ALA A 36 22.16 24.62 -32.71
C ALA A 36 23.09 24.10 -31.60
N ALA A 37 24.30 24.66 -31.49
CA ALA A 37 25.20 24.37 -30.38
C ALA A 37 24.70 25.07 -29.09
N PRO A 38 24.70 24.39 -27.92
CA PRO A 38 24.15 24.95 -26.69
C PRO A 38 25.06 26.05 -26.11
N LYS A 39 24.47 27.22 -25.78
CA LYS A 39 25.13 28.25 -24.98
C LYS A 39 25.10 27.90 -23.48
N PRO A 40 26.12 28.27 -22.68
CA PRO A 40 26.13 28.02 -21.24
C PRO A 40 25.00 28.76 -20.50
N LEU A 41 24.48 28.16 -19.43
CA LEU A 41 23.51 28.82 -18.53
C LEU A 41 24.20 29.88 -17.66
N ALA A 42 23.66 31.10 -17.67
CA ALA A 42 23.94 32.12 -16.66
C ALA A 42 23.12 31.84 -15.38
N LYS A 43 23.68 32.20 -14.22
CA LYS A 43 22.97 32.13 -12.93
C LYS A 43 22.02 33.32 -12.76
N GLN A 44 20.91 33.14 -12.05
CA GLN A 44 20.08 34.22 -11.50
C GLN A 44 19.82 34.02 -9.99
N PRO A 45 19.75 35.10 -9.19
CA PRO A 45 19.33 35.06 -7.79
C PRO A 45 17.87 35.53 -7.57
N SER A 46 17.10 34.69 -6.87
CA SER A 46 16.06 35.01 -5.86
C SER A 46 15.04 36.17 -6.01
N SER A 47 13.75 35.80 -5.85
CA SER A 47 12.64 36.60 -5.23
C SER A 47 11.98 37.70 -6.11
N GLN A 48 10.69 38.09 -5.94
CA GLN A 48 9.68 37.81 -4.90
C GLN A 48 8.20 38.05 -5.36
N VAL A 49 7.20 37.59 -4.57
CA VAL A 49 5.74 37.97 -4.55
C VAL A 49 4.75 37.32 -5.59
N THR A 50 3.48 37.16 -5.16
CA THR A 50 2.30 36.44 -5.74
C THR A 50 0.97 37.07 -5.22
N PRO A 51 -0.29 36.63 -5.57
CA PRO A 51 -0.84 35.66 -6.56
C PRO A 51 -1.58 36.42 -7.71
N PRO A 52 -2.86 36.22 -8.19
CA PRO A 52 -3.94 35.18 -8.02
C PRO A 52 -3.71 33.88 -8.84
N VAL A 53 -4.57 32.85 -8.96
CA VAL A 53 -5.91 32.46 -8.40
C VAL A 53 -7.23 32.88 -9.14
N GLU A 54 -7.66 32.08 -10.14
CA GLU A 54 -9.03 31.64 -10.56
C GLU A 54 -8.86 30.72 -11.82
N THR A 55 -9.61 29.69 -12.21
CA THR A 55 -10.44 28.61 -11.61
C THR A 55 -10.73 27.59 -12.76
N ASP A 56 -11.19 26.38 -12.43
CA ASP A 56 -11.72 25.30 -13.31
C ASP A 56 -12.79 25.76 -14.36
N PRO A 57 -13.19 24.97 -15.42
CA PRO A 57 -13.37 23.50 -15.38
C PRO A 57 -13.09 22.62 -16.64
N PHE A 58 -12.65 21.38 -16.36
CA PHE A 58 -13.31 20.06 -16.65
C PHE A 58 -14.27 19.82 -17.87
N VAL A 59 -14.44 18.51 -18.22
CA VAL A 59 -15.52 17.85 -19.07
C VAL A 59 -15.16 17.60 -20.56
N GLN A 60 -15.43 16.46 -21.24
CA GLN A 60 -15.59 15.00 -20.95
C GLN A 60 -15.73 14.20 -22.29
N LYS A 61 -15.54 12.86 -22.25
CA LYS A 61 -16.22 11.83 -23.10
C LYS A 61 -15.94 11.80 -24.63
N ASP A 62 -16.30 10.78 -25.43
CA ASP A 62 -16.91 9.45 -25.19
C ASP A 62 -16.58 8.45 -26.34
N LYS A 63 -16.43 7.14 -26.03
CA LYS A 63 -16.79 5.96 -26.87
C LYS A 63 -16.14 5.83 -28.29
N LYS A 64 -16.22 4.70 -29.02
CA LYS A 64 -16.82 3.35 -28.84
C LYS A 64 -16.00 2.32 -29.68
N LYS A 65 -16.16 1.02 -29.36
CA LYS A 65 -16.28 -0.18 -30.23
C LYS A 65 -15.75 -0.16 -31.69
N ASN A 66 -15.24 -1.26 -32.25
CA ASN A 66 -15.84 -2.61 -32.15
C ASN A 66 -14.83 -3.79 -32.12
N ASP A 67 -15.26 -4.94 -32.65
CA ASP A 67 -14.90 -6.33 -32.32
C ASP A 67 -14.61 -7.13 -33.66
N VAL A 68 -13.97 -8.31 -33.81
CA VAL A 68 -13.14 -9.27 -32.99
C VAL A 68 -12.65 -10.44 -33.92
N LYS A 69 -11.54 -11.17 -33.62
CA LYS A 69 -11.35 -12.60 -34.02
C LYS A 69 -10.35 -13.40 -33.15
N GLU A 70 -10.43 -14.73 -33.26
CA GLU A 70 -9.94 -15.75 -32.31
C GLU A 70 -9.22 -16.91 -33.07
N VAL A 71 -8.39 -17.73 -32.39
CA VAL A 71 -8.25 -19.22 -32.55
C VAL A 71 -7.02 -19.76 -31.78
N SER A 72 -7.28 -20.63 -30.78
CA SER A 72 -6.65 -21.93 -30.39
C SER A 72 -5.16 -22.27 -30.69
N LYS A 73 -4.44 -23.15 -29.96
CA LYS A 73 -4.71 -24.06 -28.81
C LYS A 73 -3.39 -24.71 -28.28
N ASN A 74 -3.49 -25.61 -27.28
CA ASN A 74 -2.51 -26.63 -26.83
C ASN A 74 -1.24 -26.11 -26.11
N SER A 75 -0.92 -26.44 -24.84
CA SER A 75 -0.64 -27.72 -24.14
C SER A 75 0.82 -28.21 -24.29
N ALA A 76 1.51 -28.75 -23.28
CA ALA A 76 1.03 -29.40 -22.05
C ALA A 76 1.99 -29.29 -20.82
N GLU A 77 1.71 -30.14 -19.83
CA GLU A 77 2.37 -30.48 -18.56
C GLU A 77 3.91 -30.80 -18.65
N LYS A 78 4.69 -31.14 -17.59
CA LYS A 78 4.35 -31.85 -16.34
C LYS A 78 5.44 -31.81 -15.23
N THR A 79 4.98 -32.04 -13.99
CA THR A 79 5.64 -32.65 -12.81
C THR A 79 6.82 -32.01 -12.05
N THR A 80 6.64 -32.01 -10.72
CA THR A 80 7.59 -31.82 -9.61
C THR A 80 8.22 -33.16 -9.17
N GLN A 81 9.01 -33.16 -8.07
CA GLN A 81 9.56 -34.30 -7.28
C GLN A 81 10.92 -34.86 -7.75
N SER A 82 11.83 -35.35 -6.88
CA SER A 82 12.06 -35.15 -5.43
C SER A 82 13.47 -35.68 -5.02
N SER A 83 13.80 -35.65 -3.71
CA SER A 83 14.60 -36.63 -2.90
C SER A 83 15.49 -37.68 -3.63
N GLU A 84 16.70 -38.07 -3.18
CA GLU A 84 17.28 -38.00 -1.82
C GLU A 84 18.82 -38.29 -1.80
N ASN A 85 19.43 -38.32 -0.61
CA ASN A 85 20.84 -38.70 -0.39
C ASN A 85 21.10 -40.21 -0.51
N LYS A 86 22.23 -40.63 -1.11
CA LYS A 86 23.12 -41.63 -0.46
C LYS A 86 24.53 -41.84 -1.04
N SER A 87 25.47 -41.99 -0.10
CA SER A 87 26.68 -42.85 -0.08
C SER A 87 27.67 -42.90 -1.25
N GLU A 88 28.94 -42.68 -0.90
CA GLU A 88 30.13 -43.05 -1.67
C GLU A 88 30.27 -44.56 -1.87
N LYS A 89 30.74 -45.02 -3.04
CA LYS A 89 31.77 -46.09 -3.17
C LYS A 89 32.30 -46.32 -4.59
N ASN A 90 33.54 -46.81 -4.64
CA ASN A 90 34.30 -47.42 -5.75
C ASN A 90 34.52 -46.65 -7.06
N ASN A 91 35.81 -46.50 -7.39
CA ASN A 91 36.29 -46.32 -8.75
C ASN A 91 36.37 -47.69 -9.46
N GLN A 92 35.74 -47.81 -10.63
CA GLN A 92 36.16 -48.72 -11.69
C GLN A 92 36.01 -47.99 -13.05
N PRO A 93 36.85 -48.27 -14.06
CA PRO A 93 36.70 -47.69 -15.38
C PRO A 93 35.40 -48.16 -16.04
N LYS A 94 34.72 -47.25 -16.75
CA LYS A 94 33.46 -47.56 -17.45
C LYS A 94 33.76 -48.09 -18.86
N THR A 95 33.84 -49.41 -19.01
CA THR A 95 33.85 -50.05 -20.33
C THR A 95 32.46 -49.95 -20.97
N GLN A 96 32.39 -49.61 -22.25
CA GLN A 96 31.16 -49.71 -23.04
C GLN A 96 31.32 -50.81 -24.09
N LYS A 97 30.33 -51.70 -24.20
CA LYS A 97 30.29 -52.77 -25.21
C LYS A 97 29.20 -52.45 -26.22
N ILE A 98 29.57 -52.38 -27.49
CA ILE A 98 28.63 -52.15 -28.59
C ILE A 98 28.58 -53.43 -29.44
N LYS A 99 27.37 -53.86 -29.80
CA LYS A 99 27.14 -55.00 -30.69
C LYS A 99 26.71 -54.52 -32.07
N THR A 100 27.27 -55.15 -33.09
CA THR A 100 26.88 -55.10 -34.50
C THR A 100 26.98 -56.50 -35.07
N ASP A 101 26.26 -56.80 -36.16
CA ASP A 101 25.85 -58.17 -36.54
C ASP A 101 26.96 -59.13 -37.05
N SER A 102 28.23 -58.88 -36.72
CA SER A 102 29.32 -59.83 -36.92
C SER A 102 30.42 -59.80 -35.85
N GLU A 103 30.49 -58.78 -34.98
CA GLU A 103 31.53 -58.72 -33.93
C GLU A 103 31.17 -57.77 -32.77
N VAL A 104 31.87 -57.91 -31.64
CA VAL A 104 31.64 -57.13 -30.40
C VAL A 104 32.87 -56.27 -30.10
N ILE A 105 32.69 -54.96 -30.10
CA ILE A 105 33.78 -54.00 -29.82
C ILE A 105 33.68 -53.53 -28.36
N GLU A 106 34.76 -53.71 -27.60
CA GLU A 106 34.89 -53.23 -26.22
C GLU A 106 35.68 -51.92 -26.18
N ILE A 107 35.00 -50.81 -25.89
CA ILE A 107 35.61 -49.48 -25.80
C ILE A 107 35.92 -49.18 -24.33
N THR A 108 37.21 -49.19 -24.00
CA THR A 108 37.72 -48.81 -22.68
C THR A 108 37.94 -47.29 -22.65
N ILE A 109 37.07 -46.56 -21.96
CA ILE A 109 37.18 -45.09 -21.84
C ILE A 109 38.31 -44.76 -20.84
N PRO A 110 39.39 -44.06 -21.23
CA PRO A 110 40.47 -43.71 -20.33
C PRO A 110 40.00 -42.69 -19.28
N THR A 111 40.34 -42.92 -18.02
CA THR A 111 40.11 -41.94 -16.95
C THR A 111 41.00 -40.71 -17.14
N PRO A 112 40.47 -39.47 -17.04
CA PRO A 112 41.28 -38.26 -17.17
C PRO A 112 42.47 -38.23 -16.19
N PRO A 113 43.65 -37.73 -16.60
CA PRO A 113 44.78 -37.57 -15.70
C PRO A 113 44.42 -36.60 -14.57
N LYS A 114 44.81 -36.94 -13.34
CA LYS A 114 44.62 -36.06 -12.18
C LYS A 114 45.47 -34.80 -12.36
N PRO A 115 44.96 -33.59 -12.07
CA PRO A 115 45.70 -32.36 -12.25
C PRO A 115 46.98 -32.35 -11.38
N PRO A 116 48.07 -31.71 -11.84
CA PRO A 116 49.31 -31.63 -11.08
C PRO A 116 49.08 -30.90 -9.76
N LYS A 117 49.65 -31.45 -8.67
CA LYS A 117 49.63 -30.77 -7.37
C LYS A 117 50.62 -29.61 -7.40
N PRO A 118 50.26 -28.41 -6.90
CA PRO A 118 51.15 -27.26 -6.91
C PRO A 118 52.37 -27.52 -6.01
N VAL A 119 53.56 -27.20 -6.52
CA VAL A 119 54.83 -27.32 -5.78
C VAL A 119 55.00 -26.12 -4.86
N THR A 120 55.15 -26.37 -3.56
CA THR A 120 55.37 -25.33 -2.54
C THR A 120 56.85 -24.96 -2.44
N LEU A 121 57.25 -23.89 -3.14
CA LEU A 121 58.56 -23.28 -2.98
C LEU A 121 58.63 -22.53 -1.63
N LYS A 122 59.75 -22.69 -0.90
CA LYS A 122 60.06 -21.92 0.31
C LYS A 122 61.23 -20.99 0.01
N VAL A 123 61.06 -19.71 0.32
CA VAL A 123 62.14 -18.69 0.31
C VAL A 123 62.06 -17.93 1.62
N ASN A 124 63.20 -17.76 2.30
CA ASN A 124 63.37 -16.99 3.54
C ASN A 124 62.23 -17.16 4.58
N GLY A 125 61.99 -18.42 4.97
CA GLY A 125 61.15 -18.78 6.13
C GLY A 125 59.63 -18.64 5.95
N THR A 126 59.15 -17.95 4.92
CA THR A 126 57.72 -17.61 4.77
C THR A 126 57.04 -18.51 3.75
N THR A 127 55.89 -19.11 4.10
CA THR A 127 55.11 -19.96 3.19
C THR A 127 54.11 -19.12 2.42
N LEU A 128 54.39 -18.84 1.14
CA LEU A 128 53.43 -18.20 0.25
C LEU A 128 52.39 -19.23 -0.21
N HIS A 129 51.17 -19.13 0.32
CA HIS A 129 50.02 -19.80 -0.30
C HIS A 129 49.68 -19.10 -1.62
N GLY A 130 49.85 -19.82 -2.73
CA GLY A 130 49.28 -19.41 -4.01
C GLY A 130 47.75 -19.32 -3.88
N SER A 131 47.22 -18.10 -3.96
CA SER A 131 45.79 -17.85 -3.83
C SER A 131 45.00 -18.65 -4.86
N SER A 132 43.98 -19.38 -4.39
CA SER A 132 43.00 -20.07 -5.23
C SER A 132 41.83 -19.16 -5.63
N ASP A 133 42.00 -17.85 -5.58
CA ASP A 133 40.95 -16.86 -5.90
C ASP A 133 40.77 -16.71 -7.42
N ALA A 134 40.22 -17.74 -8.06
CA ALA A 134 39.62 -17.65 -9.38
C ALA A 134 38.30 -16.83 -9.38
N ASN A 135 38.15 -15.88 -8.45
CA ASN A 135 36.99 -15.00 -8.34
C ASN A 135 37.05 -13.91 -9.41
N ARG A 136 36.45 -14.20 -10.58
CA ARG A 136 36.41 -13.31 -11.76
C ARG A 136 35.45 -12.11 -11.61
N GLU A 137 35.34 -11.54 -10.42
CA GLU A 137 34.54 -10.33 -10.17
C GLU A 137 35.26 -9.06 -10.64
N ILE A 138 34.64 -8.34 -11.57
CA ILE A 138 35.12 -7.03 -12.03
C ILE A 138 34.86 -6.00 -10.92
N LYS A 139 35.89 -5.74 -10.11
CA LYS A 139 35.85 -4.75 -9.01
C LYS A 139 35.86 -3.32 -9.54
N PHE A 140 34.70 -2.81 -9.96
CA PHE A 140 34.50 -1.40 -10.29
C PHE A 140 34.97 -0.49 -9.14
N SER A 141 35.89 0.43 -9.42
CA SER A 141 36.37 1.39 -8.41
C SER A 141 35.26 2.35 -8.00
N LYS A 142 34.93 2.43 -6.71
CA LYS A 142 33.91 3.35 -6.14
C LYS A 142 34.37 4.82 -6.13
N ARG A 143 34.80 5.35 -7.28
CA ARG A 143 35.15 6.77 -7.47
C ARG A 143 33.87 7.59 -7.52
N MET A 144 33.41 8.06 -6.36
CA MET A 144 32.34 9.06 -6.26
C MET A 144 32.90 10.43 -6.68
N PRO A 145 32.14 11.29 -7.37
CA PRO A 145 32.61 12.63 -7.70
C PRO A 145 32.72 13.51 -6.44
N PRO A 146 33.55 14.58 -6.46
CA PRO A 146 33.52 15.61 -5.43
C PRO A 146 32.10 16.14 -5.22
N ASN A 147 31.73 16.41 -3.96
CA ASN A 147 30.38 16.78 -3.52
C ASN A 147 29.28 15.73 -3.75
N TYR A 148 29.60 14.44 -3.95
CA TYR A 148 28.62 13.37 -3.80
C TYR A 148 28.16 13.25 -2.34
N ILE A 149 26.92 13.66 -2.06
CA ILE A 149 26.25 13.41 -0.77
C ILE A 149 25.60 12.02 -0.86
N PRO A 150 26.09 11.00 -0.13
CA PRO A 150 25.39 9.72 -0.05
C PRO A 150 24.03 9.92 0.61
N GLY A 151 22.98 9.32 0.04
CA GLY A 151 21.68 9.27 0.71
C GLY A 151 21.83 8.59 2.07
N HIS A 152 21.27 9.19 3.13
CA HIS A 152 21.32 8.69 4.51
C HIS A 152 20.56 7.36 4.65
N HIS A 153 21.18 6.28 4.22
CA HIS A 153 20.95 4.95 4.76
C HIS A 153 21.62 4.91 6.12
N THR A 154 20.90 5.32 7.16
CA THR A 154 21.29 5.02 8.53
C THR A 154 21.29 3.50 8.69
N ASN A 155 22.47 2.90 8.69
CA ASN A 155 22.67 1.49 9.01
C ASN A 155 22.53 1.23 10.52
N GLU A 156 21.53 1.87 11.15
CA GLU A 156 20.92 1.30 12.34
C GLU A 156 20.29 -0.03 11.91
N PRO A 157 20.65 -1.16 12.52
CA PRO A 157 19.93 -2.39 12.26
C PRO A 157 18.48 -2.18 12.70
N VAL A 158 17.52 -2.38 11.79
CA VAL A 158 16.09 -2.29 12.11
C VAL A 158 15.67 -3.54 12.89
N GLY A 159 16.23 -3.67 14.10
CA GLY A 159 16.13 -4.82 14.99
C GLY A 159 14.69 -5.04 15.42
N ASN A 160 14.04 -5.98 14.74
CA ASN A 160 12.64 -6.35 14.95
C ASN A 160 12.44 -7.80 14.49
N SER A 161 12.90 -8.72 15.33
CA SER A 161 12.61 -10.16 15.28
C SER A 161 11.51 -10.50 16.29
N SER A 162 10.45 -9.68 16.35
CA SER A 162 9.44 -9.80 17.41
C SER A 162 8.62 -11.07 17.27
N SER A 163 8.45 -11.79 18.39
CA SER A 163 7.58 -12.95 18.54
C SER A 163 6.11 -12.58 18.73
N LEU A 164 5.79 -11.31 19.02
CA LEU A 164 4.44 -10.83 19.22
C LEU A 164 3.74 -10.57 17.88
N ILE A 165 2.63 -11.27 17.64
CA ILE A 165 1.78 -11.07 16.46
C ILE A 165 1.22 -9.64 16.45
N GLY A 166 1.34 -8.96 15.32
CA GLY A 166 1.03 -7.54 15.13
C GLY A 166 2.19 -6.57 15.40
N ASP A 167 3.29 -7.03 16.00
CA ASP A 167 4.46 -6.17 16.20
C ASP A 167 5.26 -6.01 14.89
N ILE A 168 6.22 -5.10 14.91
CA ILE A 168 7.11 -4.84 13.78
C ILE A 168 8.00 -6.08 13.57
N ASN A 169 8.15 -6.51 12.31
CA ASN A 169 8.97 -7.63 11.90
C ASN A 169 9.75 -7.23 10.63
N HIS A 170 11.09 -7.27 10.67
CA HIS A 170 11.97 -6.75 9.61
C HIS A 170 11.60 -5.34 9.10
N GLY A 171 11.23 -4.44 10.02
CA GLY A 171 10.78 -3.07 9.72
C GLY A 171 9.40 -2.96 9.04
N ARG A 172 8.72 -4.09 8.77
CA ARG A 172 7.35 -4.15 8.26
C ARG A 172 6.36 -4.39 9.39
N ILE A 173 5.10 -4.06 9.17
CA ILE A 173 4.00 -4.21 10.13
C ILE A 173 2.69 -4.48 9.37
N SER A 174 1.87 -5.39 9.89
CA SER A 174 0.54 -5.74 9.38
C SER A 174 -0.51 -4.71 9.78
N ALA A 175 -1.43 -4.38 8.87
CA ALA A 175 -2.56 -3.49 9.17
C ALA A 175 -3.59 -4.16 10.09
N HIS A 176 -3.80 -5.47 9.94
CA HIS A 176 -4.83 -6.22 10.65
C HIS A 176 -4.29 -7.54 11.23
N LEU A 177 -4.93 -7.98 12.32
CA LEU A 177 -4.69 -9.27 12.97
C LEU A 177 -5.87 -10.19 12.65
N ARG A 178 -5.60 -11.42 12.21
CA ARG A 178 -6.60 -12.39 11.75
C ARG A 178 -6.77 -13.51 12.76
N GLY A 179 -7.99 -13.73 13.23
CA GLY A 179 -8.34 -14.85 14.12
C GLY A 179 -9.33 -15.82 13.48
N LYS A 180 -9.52 -16.99 14.10
CA LYS A 180 -10.64 -17.89 13.81
C LYS A 180 -11.98 -17.17 14.00
N TYR A 181 -13.05 -17.69 13.41
CA TYR A 181 -14.40 -17.17 13.65
C TYR A 181 -14.77 -17.17 15.14
N LEU A 182 -15.41 -16.08 15.58
CA LEU A 182 -16.11 -15.93 16.84
C LEU A 182 -17.35 -15.07 16.57
N ASP A 183 -18.48 -15.38 17.18
CA ASP A 183 -19.70 -14.58 17.03
C ASP A 183 -19.56 -13.20 17.69
N ALA A 184 -20.29 -12.21 17.17
CA ALA A 184 -20.15 -10.81 17.57
C ALA A 184 -20.33 -10.60 19.09
N LYS A 185 -21.27 -11.29 19.73
CA LYS A 185 -21.49 -11.25 21.19
C LYS A 185 -20.25 -11.77 21.95
N THR A 186 -19.71 -12.91 21.55
CA THR A 186 -18.51 -13.50 22.18
C THR A 186 -17.26 -12.64 21.98
N VAL A 187 -17.16 -11.92 20.87
CA VAL A 187 -16.09 -10.92 20.66
C VAL A 187 -16.29 -9.71 21.58
N GLU A 188 -17.52 -9.21 21.72
CA GLU A 188 -17.90 -8.11 22.61
C GLU A 188 -17.61 -8.44 24.09
N GLU A 189 -18.06 -9.60 24.55
CA GLU A 189 -17.83 -10.14 25.91
C GLU A 189 -16.34 -10.26 26.23
N LYS A 190 -15.54 -10.81 25.29
CA LYS A 190 -14.08 -10.93 25.46
C LYS A 190 -13.36 -9.59 25.51
N LEU A 191 -13.77 -8.63 24.67
CA LEU A 191 -13.21 -7.27 24.70
C LEU A 191 -13.54 -6.57 26.02
N LYS A 192 -14.78 -6.69 26.51
CA LYS A 192 -15.19 -6.18 27.83
C LYS A 192 -14.38 -6.81 28.97
N ALA A 193 -14.24 -8.14 28.98
CA ALA A 193 -13.45 -8.87 29.97
C ALA A 193 -11.95 -8.48 29.97
N ALA A 194 -11.40 -8.10 28.81
CA ALA A 194 -10.03 -7.61 28.67
C ALA A 194 -9.84 -6.11 29.07
N GLY A 195 -10.92 -5.44 29.50
CA GLY A 195 -10.89 -4.04 29.92
C GLY A 195 -10.95 -3.03 28.76
N PHE A 196 -11.61 -3.38 27.65
CA PHE A 196 -11.97 -2.44 26.59
C PHE A 196 -13.43 -2.01 26.72
N GLU A 197 -13.69 -0.72 26.50
CA GLU A 197 -15.05 -0.21 26.30
C GLU A 197 -15.52 -0.50 24.87
N ILE A 198 -16.80 -0.82 24.70
CA ILE A 198 -17.43 -0.97 23.40
C ILE A 198 -18.12 0.34 23.05
N VAL A 199 -17.66 0.98 21.98
CA VAL A 199 -18.15 2.28 21.50
C VAL A 199 -19.41 2.11 20.65
N GLY A 200 -19.46 1.02 19.87
CA GLY A 200 -20.62 0.69 19.05
C GLY A 200 -20.45 -0.62 18.30
N ILE A 201 -21.59 -1.17 17.85
CA ILE A 201 -21.65 -2.38 17.03
C ILE A 201 -22.53 -2.06 15.83
N SER A 202 -22.13 -2.48 14.63
CA SER A 202 -22.85 -2.15 13.39
C SER A 202 -22.77 -3.29 12.37
N PRO A 203 -23.89 -3.86 11.93
CA PRO A 203 -23.92 -4.75 10.78
C PRO A 203 -23.65 -3.94 9.50
N LEU A 204 -22.78 -4.45 8.63
CA LEU A 204 -22.40 -3.79 7.38
C LEU A 204 -23.26 -4.22 6.19
N ASP A 205 -24.02 -5.31 6.36
CA ASP A 205 -24.90 -5.89 5.35
C ASP A 205 -26.25 -6.29 5.96
N LYS A 206 -27.25 -6.48 5.11
CA LYS A 206 -28.64 -6.77 5.53
C LYS A 206 -28.82 -8.09 6.30
N LYS A 207 -27.88 -9.03 6.21
CA LYS A 207 -27.98 -10.34 6.87
C LYS A 207 -27.16 -10.42 8.16
N GLY A 208 -26.33 -9.41 8.47
CA GLY A 208 -25.38 -9.47 9.59
C GLY A 208 -24.19 -10.41 9.36
N GLU A 209 -23.95 -10.84 8.11
CA GLU A 209 -22.80 -11.68 7.73
C GLU A 209 -21.44 -10.98 7.98
N LEU A 210 -21.44 -9.64 7.95
CA LEU A 210 -20.35 -8.76 8.36
C LEU A 210 -20.83 -7.84 9.49
N THR A 211 -20.23 -7.97 10.67
CA THR A 211 -20.48 -7.06 11.81
C THR A 211 -19.18 -6.38 12.21
N THR A 212 -19.19 -5.06 12.40
CA THR A 212 -18.06 -4.31 12.96
C THR A 212 -18.35 -3.94 14.39
N ILE A 213 -17.40 -4.22 15.28
CA ILE A 213 -17.38 -3.84 16.68
C ILE A 213 -16.29 -2.78 16.84
N ILE A 214 -16.66 -1.58 17.31
CA ILE A 214 -15.76 -0.47 17.57
C ILE A 214 -15.49 -0.46 19.08
N PHE A 215 -14.23 -0.45 19.48
CA PHE A 215 -13.81 -0.56 20.87
C PHE A 215 -12.65 0.38 21.20
N THR A 216 -12.54 0.75 22.47
CA THR A 216 -11.62 1.79 22.97
C THR A 216 -11.11 1.44 24.37
N ASN A 217 -10.14 2.19 24.87
CA ASN A 217 -9.83 2.25 26.29
C ASN A 217 -9.26 3.63 26.67
N LYS A 218 -9.15 3.90 27.97
CA LYS A 218 -8.62 5.17 28.50
C LYS A 218 -7.23 5.53 27.95
N THR A 219 -6.38 4.54 27.68
CA THR A 219 -5.05 4.75 27.09
C THR A 219 -5.13 5.24 25.65
N LEU A 220 -5.99 4.65 24.80
CA LEU A 220 -6.22 5.08 23.43
C LEU A 220 -6.83 6.49 23.38
N LYS A 221 -7.87 6.76 24.18
CA LYS A 221 -8.48 8.11 24.30
C LYS A 221 -7.43 9.17 24.64
N LYS A 222 -6.60 8.92 25.66
CA LYS A 222 -5.51 9.82 26.05
C LYS A 222 -4.48 10.03 24.94
N MET A 223 -4.03 8.95 24.27
CA MET A 223 -3.08 9.05 23.15
C MET A 223 -3.66 9.80 21.94
N ALA A 224 -4.97 9.70 21.71
CA ALA A 224 -5.67 10.33 20.59
C ALA A 224 -6.17 11.77 20.86
N SER A 225 -5.95 12.30 22.06
CA SER A 225 -6.43 13.62 22.48
C SER A 225 -5.54 14.81 22.02
N GLY A 226 -4.61 14.58 21.10
CA GLY A 226 -3.90 15.64 20.38
C GLY A 226 -4.75 16.29 19.29
N PRO A 227 -4.38 17.49 18.79
CA PRO A 227 -5.14 18.20 17.77
C PRO A 227 -5.28 17.37 16.48
N LYS A 228 -6.51 17.20 16.00
CA LYS A 228 -6.87 16.31 14.88
C LYS A 228 -6.47 14.83 15.03
N ARG A 229 -6.01 14.38 16.21
CA ARG A 229 -5.57 12.99 16.45
C ARG A 229 -6.68 12.01 16.84
N GLY A 230 -7.90 12.51 17.08
CA GLY A 230 -9.02 11.74 17.63
C GLY A 230 -9.39 10.46 16.87
N PHE A 231 -9.05 10.34 15.59
CA PHE A 231 -9.21 9.07 14.83
C PHE A 231 -8.41 7.88 15.39
N GLY A 232 -7.44 8.12 16.28
CA GLY A 232 -6.65 7.09 16.96
C GLY A 232 -7.27 6.52 18.25
N SER A 233 -8.44 7.01 18.70
CA SER A 233 -9.03 6.58 19.98
C SER A 233 -9.65 5.19 19.94
N SER A 234 -10.15 4.77 18.77
CA SER A 234 -10.88 3.52 18.63
C SER A 234 -10.19 2.54 17.68
N LEU A 235 -10.20 1.29 18.11
CA LEU A 235 -9.86 0.12 17.31
C LEU A 235 -11.15 -0.56 16.86
N ARG A 236 -11.04 -1.43 15.86
CA ARG A 236 -12.19 -2.08 15.23
C ARG A 236 -11.93 -3.57 15.00
N THR A 237 -12.95 -4.38 15.29
CA THR A 237 -12.99 -5.79 14.95
C THR A 237 -14.09 -6.05 13.94
N LEU A 238 -13.72 -6.56 12.76
CA LEU A 238 -14.66 -7.18 11.82
C LEU A 238 -14.90 -8.63 12.24
N VAL A 239 -16.15 -9.03 12.33
CA VAL A 239 -16.61 -10.42 12.36
C VAL A 239 -17.15 -10.75 10.96
N ASP A 240 -16.55 -11.73 10.28
CA ASP A 240 -16.90 -12.17 8.92
C ASP A 240 -17.35 -13.64 8.97
N SER A 241 -18.68 -13.85 9.00
CA SER A 241 -19.28 -15.17 9.15
C SER A 241 -19.32 -15.98 7.85
N ARG A 242 -19.06 -15.33 6.70
CA ARG A 242 -18.84 -15.99 5.40
C ARG A 242 -17.42 -16.54 5.30
N ALA A 243 -16.41 -15.71 5.54
CA ALA A 243 -15.00 -16.12 5.49
C ALA A 243 -14.51 -16.78 6.81
N LYS A 244 -15.42 -17.08 7.74
CA LYS A 244 -15.19 -17.76 9.03
C LYS A 244 -13.95 -17.26 9.78
N ARG A 245 -13.86 -15.94 9.95
CA ARG A 245 -12.72 -15.27 10.59
C ARG A 245 -13.12 -13.99 11.33
N ILE A 246 -12.26 -13.53 12.21
CA ILE A 246 -12.26 -12.16 12.72
C ILE A 246 -11.07 -11.37 12.17
N SER A 247 -11.18 -10.04 12.12
CA SER A 247 -10.10 -9.12 11.73
C SER A 247 -10.05 -7.93 12.68
N ILE A 248 -8.98 -7.81 13.45
CA ILE A 248 -8.78 -6.73 14.43
C ILE A 248 -7.78 -5.73 13.86
N THR A 249 -8.09 -4.43 13.89
CA THR A 249 -7.15 -3.36 13.49
C THR A 249 -5.92 -3.34 14.40
N ASN A 250 -4.71 -3.31 13.84
CA ASN A 250 -3.48 -3.31 14.62
C ASN A 250 -3.20 -1.94 15.26
N PRO A 251 -3.13 -1.82 16.61
CA PRO A 251 -2.91 -0.55 17.30
C PRO A 251 -1.56 0.11 16.96
N LEU A 252 -0.50 -0.65 16.69
CA LEU A 252 0.80 -0.08 16.32
C LEU A 252 0.79 0.50 14.91
N TYR A 253 0.06 -0.14 13.99
CA TYR A 253 -0.07 0.32 12.60
C TYR A 253 -0.88 1.61 12.53
N PHE A 254 -2.13 1.59 13.05
CA PHE A 254 -3.00 2.76 12.98
C PHE A 254 -2.54 3.86 13.93
N GLY A 255 -1.96 3.51 15.09
CA GLY A 255 -1.28 4.47 15.95
C GLY A 255 -0.16 5.21 15.22
N LYS A 256 0.73 4.53 14.47
CA LYS A 256 1.83 5.21 13.76
C LYS A 256 1.36 5.96 12.50
N ALA A 257 0.23 5.57 11.92
CA ALA A 257 -0.38 6.27 10.80
C ALA A 257 -1.08 7.57 11.24
N TYR A 258 -1.83 7.53 12.34
CA TYR A 258 -2.72 8.62 12.77
C TYR A 258 -2.06 9.56 13.80
N LEU A 259 -1.43 9.00 14.82
CA LEU A 259 -0.71 9.78 15.85
C LEU A 259 0.69 10.19 15.38
N GLN A 260 1.18 9.60 14.28
CA GLN A 260 2.47 9.96 13.67
C GLN A 260 3.60 9.91 14.69
N ASP A 261 4.26 11.02 15.00
CA ASP A 261 5.37 11.08 15.96
C ASP A 261 4.90 11.26 17.42
N ASP A 262 3.62 11.56 17.65
CA ASP A 262 2.96 11.60 18.96
C ASP A 262 2.67 10.18 19.51
N LEU A 263 2.97 9.12 18.76
CA LEU A 263 2.72 7.73 19.15
C LEU A 263 3.60 7.29 20.33
N ASN A 264 2.97 7.07 21.49
CA ASN A 264 3.55 6.23 22.54
C ASN A 264 3.55 4.75 22.10
N LYS A 265 4.70 4.30 21.59
CA LYS A 265 4.92 2.92 21.10
C LYS A 265 4.74 1.87 22.20
N THR A 266 5.09 2.20 23.45
CA THR A 266 5.02 1.27 24.59
C THR A 266 3.56 0.97 24.91
N GLU A 267 2.70 1.99 25.00
CA GLU A 267 1.28 1.78 25.23
C GLU A 267 0.58 1.07 24.08
N ALA A 268 0.93 1.38 22.83
CA ALA A 268 0.43 0.64 21.68
C ALA A 268 0.87 -0.84 21.68
N LYS A 269 2.08 -1.17 22.19
CA LYS A 269 2.52 -2.56 22.45
C LYS A 269 1.76 -3.20 23.60
N ASN A 270 1.47 -2.49 24.68
CA ASN A 270 0.65 -2.99 25.80
C ASN A 270 -0.76 -3.37 25.33
N ILE A 271 -1.39 -2.51 24.52
CA ILE A 271 -2.71 -2.75 23.92
C ILE A 271 -2.65 -3.95 22.95
N LEU A 272 -1.61 -4.04 22.12
CA LEU A 272 -1.41 -5.19 21.24
C LEU A 272 -1.25 -6.50 22.02
N LYS A 273 -0.51 -6.50 23.13
CA LYS A 273 -0.36 -7.68 23.99
C LYS A 273 -1.71 -8.12 24.53
N LYS A 274 -2.49 -7.19 25.12
CA LYS A 274 -3.87 -7.48 25.60
C LYS A 274 -4.76 -8.12 24.53
N ILE A 275 -4.70 -7.62 23.29
CA ILE A 275 -5.46 -8.19 22.17
C ILE A 275 -5.02 -9.64 21.86
N ASN A 276 -3.72 -9.93 21.87
CA ASN A 276 -3.21 -11.29 21.67
C ASN A 276 -3.53 -12.23 22.85
N ASP A 277 -3.45 -11.75 24.09
CA ASP A 277 -3.83 -12.49 25.29
C ASP A 277 -5.34 -12.85 25.26
N THR A 278 -6.18 -11.96 24.71
CA THR A 278 -7.64 -12.14 24.59
C THR A 278 -8.04 -13.09 23.45
N PHE A 279 -7.30 -13.05 22.33
CA PHE A 279 -7.61 -13.78 21.10
C PHE A 279 -6.46 -14.73 20.74
N VAL A 280 -6.43 -15.89 21.41
CA VAL A 280 -5.44 -16.94 21.16
C VAL A 280 -5.43 -17.38 19.68
N GLY A 281 -4.23 -17.43 19.09
CA GLY A 281 -4.04 -17.91 17.72
C GLY A 281 -4.32 -16.88 16.60
N LEU A 282 -4.22 -15.57 16.90
CA LEU A 282 -4.14 -14.53 15.87
C LEU A 282 -2.96 -14.77 14.90
N LYS A 283 -3.06 -14.18 13.70
CA LYS A 283 -2.01 -14.15 12.68
C LYS A 283 -1.91 -12.77 12.04
N ASN A 284 -0.73 -12.38 11.57
CA ASN A 284 -0.54 -11.16 10.78
C ASN A 284 -1.30 -11.24 9.45
N SER A 285 -1.95 -10.15 9.03
CA SER A 285 -2.46 -10.01 7.66
C SER A 285 -1.32 -9.79 6.65
N GLU A 286 -1.51 -10.30 5.43
CA GLU A 286 -0.69 -9.96 4.25
C GLU A 286 -0.66 -8.45 3.95
N ASP A 287 -1.75 -7.76 4.29
CA ASP A 287 -1.89 -6.30 4.25
C ASP A 287 -0.86 -5.67 5.19
N ALA A 288 0.28 -5.19 4.66
CA ALA A 288 1.43 -4.78 5.47
C ALA A 288 2.29 -3.68 4.80
N LEU A 289 2.81 -2.75 5.59
CA LEU A 289 3.66 -1.63 5.16
C LEU A 289 4.96 -1.54 5.96
N LYS A 290 5.91 -0.68 5.53
CA LYS A 290 7.09 -0.32 6.33
C LYS A 290 6.67 0.64 7.46
N PHE A 291 6.96 0.30 8.71
CA PHE A 291 6.51 1.05 9.89
C PHE A 291 6.95 2.53 9.86
N GLN A 292 8.20 2.79 9.47
CA GLN A 292 8.76 4.14 9.35
C GLN A 292 8.06 5.03 8.30
N LEU A 293 7.35 4.45 7.32
CA LEU A 293 6.67 5.21 6.26
C LEU A 293 5.22 5.59 6.61
N LEU A 294 4.63 5.01 7.65
CA LEU A 294 3.23 5.23 8.03
C LEU A 294 2.87 6.72 8.27
N PRO A 295 3.70 7.56 8.92
CA PRO A 295 3.38 8.99 9.09
C PRO A 295 3.34 9.79 7.79
N LYS A 296 4.02 9.30 6.75
CA LYS A 296 4.13 9.94 5.43
C LYS A 296 3.38 9.15 4.36
N TYR A 297 2.49 8.24 4.77
CA TYR A 297 1.74 7.37 3.88
C TYR A 297 0.74 8.16 3.03
N ARG A 298 0.66 7.74 1.77
CA ARG A 298 -0.32 8.14 0.75
C ARG A 298 -0.42 6.99 -0.24
N PHE A 299 -1.56 6.78 -0.88
CA PHE A 299 -1.73 5.68 -1.82
C PHE A 299 -0.83 5.80 -3.06
N MET A 300 -0.75 7.00 -3.63
CA MET A 300 0.06 7.35 -4.81
C MET A 300 0.73 8.72 -4.63
N LYS A 301 1.77 9.01 -5.41
CA LYS A 301 2.36 10.36 -5.46
C LYS A 301 1.27 11.38 -5.87
N GLY A 302 1.14 12.47 -5.13
CA GLY A 302 0.10 13.49 -5.33
C GLY A 302 -1.26 13.17 -4.70
N MET A 303 -1.43 12.01 -4.04
CA MET A 303 -2.63 11.75 -3.24
C MET A 303 -2.49 12.23 -1.77
N PRO A 304 -3.62 12.47 -1.09
CA PRO A 304 -3.70 12.86 0.32
C PRO A 304 -2.95 11.95 1.31
N THR A 305 -2.50 12.57 2.39
CA THR A 305 -1.94 11.99 3.62
C THR A 305 -2.94 12.12 4.77
N TYR A 306 -2.57 11.70 5.99
CA TYR A 306 -3.41 11.87 7.18
C TYR A 306 -3.76 13.33 7.49
N ASN A 307 -2.84 14.26 7.23
CA ASN A 307 -2.99 15.68 7.60
C ASN A 307 -3.92 16.43 6.63
N ASP A 308 -4.11 15.88 5.41
CA ASP A 308 -4.93 16.43 4.35
C ASP A 308 -6.42 16.08 4.58
N MET A 309 -6.94 16.48 5.75
CA MET A 309 -8.31 16.19 6.17
C MET A 309 -9.33 17.10 5.47
N VAL A 310 -10.49 16.53 5.15
CA VAL A 310 -11.62 17.26 4.57
C VAL A 310 -12.54 17.72 5.70
N GLU A 311 -12.86 19.00 5.75
CA GLU A 311 -13.90 19.54 6.61
C GLU A 311 -15.27 19.34 5.94
N VAL A 312 -16.24 18.76 6.65
CA VAL A 312 -17.56 18.40 6.10
C VAL A 312 -18.73 19.18 6.71
N ALA A 313 -18.50 19.88 7.83
CA ALA A 313 -19.47 20.81 8.43
C ALA A 313 -18.82 21.70 9.50
N GLU A 314 -19.42 22.89 9.71
CA GLU A 314 -19.03 23.85 10.74
C GLU A 314 -20.24 24.31 11.59
N GLY A 315 -19.93 24.80 12.79
CA GLY A 315 -20.82 25.47 13.72
C GLY A 315 -21.24 24.61 14.91
N ASN A 316 -22.17 25.12 15.70
CA ASN A 316 -22.55 24.50 16.97
C ASN A 316 -23.41 23.23 16.77
N ASP A 317 -23.42 22.37 17.80
CA ASP A 317 -24.36 21.24 17.93
C ASP A 317 -24.26 20.14 16.84
N LEU A 318 -23.09 20.00 16.20
CA LEU A 318 -22.86 19.02 15.11
C LEU A 318 -23.24 17.57 15.50
N VAL A 319 -22.96 17.16 16.75
CA VAL A 319 -23.38 15.86 17.29
C VAL A 319 -24.91 15.72 17.31
N ALA A 320 -25.65 16.77 17.68
CA ALA A 320 -27.11 16.77 17.69
C ALA A 320 -27.69 16.73 16.26
N ARG A 321 -27.08 17.45 15.30
CA ARG A 321 -27.47 17.36 13.87
C ARG A 321 -27.30 15.94 13.31
N ALA A 322 -26.17 15.28 13.63
CA ALA A 322 -25.93 13.88 13.22
C ALA A 322 -26.93 12.88 13.84
N LYS A 323 -27.41 13.15 15.06
CA LYS A 323 -28.50 12.40 15.71
C LYS A 323 -29.85 12.65 15.02
N ALA A 324 -30.20 13.92 14.79
CA ALA A 324 -31.47 14.30 14.15
C ALA A 324 -31.63 13.67 12.75
N ASN A 325 -30.56 13.66 11.95
CA ASN A 325 -30.54 13.01 10.63
C ASN A 325 -30.57 11.47 10.67
N LYS A 326 -30.60 10.85 11.86
CA LYS A 326 -30.61 9.38 12.07
C LYS A 326 -29.44 8.68 11.35
N LYS A 327 -28.28 9.35 11.30
CA LYS A 327 -27.04 8.84 10.66
C LYS A 327 -25.92 8.47 11.64
N LEU A 328 -26.03 8.89 12.89
CA LEU A 328 -25.13 8.45 13.96
C LEU A 328 -25.33 6.95 14.28
N LEU A 329 -24.26 6.16 14.22
CA LEU A 329 -24.22 4.78 14.73
C LEU A 329 -23.42 4.63 16.03
N PHE A 330 -22.45 5.51 16.30
CA PHE A 330 -21.71 5.55 17.57
C PHE A 330 -21.21 6.95 17.91
N GLU A 331 -20.97 7.21 19.19
CA GLU A 331 -20.37 8.44 19.73
C GLU A 331 -19.28 8.08 20.76
N GLU A 332 -18.09 8.64 20.63
CA GLU A 332 -16.98 8.53 21.59
C GLU A 332 -16.46 9.93 21.93
N LYS A 333 -16.45 10.28 23.23
CA LYS A 333 -15.85 11.52 23.72
C LYS A 333 -14.38 11.30 24.10
N LEU A 334 -13.54 12.26 23.74
CA LEU A 334 -12.10 12.30 23.97
C LEU A 334 -11.77 13.16 25.20
N ASP A 335 -10.59 12.94 25.80
CA ASP A 335 -10.16 13.65 27.01
C ASP A 335 -9.94 15.16 26.74
N ASN A 336 -9.71 15.56 25.47
CA ASN A 336 -9.62 16.96 25.05
C ASN A 336 -10.98 17.62 24.73
N GLY A 337 -12.11 16.96 25.02
CA GLY A 337 -13.46 17.46 24.74
C GLY A 337 -13.95 17.29 23.29
N SER A 338 -13.08 16.84 22.37
CA SER A 338 -13.50 16.45 21.01
C SER A 338 -14.39 15.20 21.05
N THR A 339 -15.16 14.97 19.99
CA THR A 339 -16.04 13.81 19.87
C THR A 339 -15.83 13.10 18.53
N LEU A 340 -15.40 11.84 18.58
CA LEU A 340 -15.35 10.96 17.41
C LEU A 340 -16.73 10.29 17.23
N ILE A 341 -17.30 10.36 16.03
CA ILE A 341 -18.59 9.74 15.71
C ILE A 341 -18.49 8.79 14.51
N GLY A 342 -19.35 7.78 14.50
CA GLY A 342 -19.52 6.86 13.37
C GLY A 342 -20.78 7.18 12.57
N ILE A 343 -20.64 7.40 11.26
CA ILE A 343 -21.75 7.76 10.37
C ILE A 343 -22.12 6.60 9.42
N GLU A 344 -23.42 6.34 9.29
CA GLU A 344 -23.97 5.43 8.27
C GLU A 344 -23.95 6.09 6.88
N LEU A 345 -23.03 5.64 6.02
CA LEU A 345 -23.02 6.02 4.61
C LEU A 345 -24.26 5.47 3.87
N SER A 346 -24.65 6.12 2.77
CA SER A 346 -25.84 5.73 2.03
C SER A 346 -25.73 4.34 1.39
N ARG A 347 -26.88 3.70 1.12
CA ARG A 347 -27.02 2.37 0.47
C ARG A 347 -26.38 2.22 -0.91
N ARG A 348 -25.84 3.31 -1.49
CA ARG A 348 -25.07 3.32 -2.74
C ARG A 348 -23.57 3.29 -2.44
N THR A 349 -23.12 4.18 -1.55
CA THR A 349 -21.73 4.34 -1.13
C THR A 349 -21.23 3.17 -0.28
N ASN A 350 -22.02 2.73 0.71
CA ASN A 350 -21.63 1.71 1.71
C ASN A 350 -21.30 0.32 1.14
N LYS A 351 -21.57 0.08 -0.15
CA LYS A 351 -21.27 -1.18 -0.86
C LYS A 351 -19.83 -1.30 -1.33
N PHE A 352 -19.00 -0.26 -1.21
CA PHE A 352 -17.62 -0.31 -1.73
C PHE A 352 -16.75 -1.47 -1.17
N PRO A 353 -16.86 -1.91 0.10
CA PRO A 353 -16.07 -3.06 0.58
C PRO A 353 -16.43 -4.38 -0.11
N ALA A 354 -17.61 -4.49 -0.72
CA ALA A 354 -17.98 -5.65 -1.53
C ALA A 354 -17.36 -5.62 -2.94
N ARG A 355 -16.79 -4.49 -3.38
CA ARG A 355 -16.04 -4.36 -4.65
C ARG A 355 -14.55 -4.60 -4.49
N ILE A 356 -13.94 -4.03 -3.44
CA ILE A 356 -12.49 -4.16 -3.15
C ILE A 356 -12.14 -5.31 -2.18
N GLY A 357 -13.11 -6.17 -1.87
CA GLY A 357 -12.96 -7.32 -0.99
C GLY A 357 -13.33 -7.02 0.47
N THR A 358 -14.17 -7.89 1.05
CA THR A 358 -14.74 -7.70 2.40
C THR A 358 -13.73 -7.81 3.53
N LYS A 359 -12.48 -8.22 3.23
CA LYS A 359 -11.46 -8.56 4.23
C LYS A 359 -11.20 -7.48 5.28
N ASN A 360 -11.32 -6.18 4.93
CA ASN A 360 -11.08 -5.05 5.82
C ASN A 360 -12.32 -4.14 5.93
N ALA A 361 -13.52 -4.72 5.80
CA ALA A 361 -14.79 -3.99 5.74
C ALA A 361 -15.13 -3.16 7.01
N ALA A 362 -14.44 -3.39 8.14
CA ALA A 362 -14.49 -2.54 9.34
C ALA A 362 -14.01 -1.09 9.13
N ILE A 363 -13.69 -0.69 7.89
CA ILE A 363 -13.68 0.71 7.46
C ILE A 363 -15.05 1.42 7.65
N LEU A 364 -16.15 0.67 7.76
CA LEU A 364 -17.48 1.19 8.10
C LEU A 364 -17.89 0.83 9.54
N PRO A 365 -18.73 1.65 10.22
CA PRO A 365 -19.21 2.98 9.81
C PRO A 365 -18.10 4.03 9.69
N TYR A 366 -18.37 5.08 8.92
CA TYR A 366 -17.33 6.03 8.54
C TYR A 366 -17.03 6.99 9.71
N PRO A 367 -15.77 7.15 10.15
CA PRO A 367 -15.44 8.00 11.28
C PRO A 367 -15.44 9.48 10.88
N VAL A 368 -15.99 10.34 11.75
CA VAL A 368 -15.89 11.80 11.67
C VAL A 368 -15.46 12.34 13.03
N LEU A 369 -14.45 13.20 13.05
CA LEU A 369 -13.95 13.84 14.26
C LEU A 369 -14.57 15.24 14.39
N ILE A 370 -15.29 15.50 15.47
CA ILE A 370 -15.82 16.83 15.80
C ILE A 370 -14.88 17.47 16.83
N GLU A 371 -14.22 18.54 16.42
CA GLU A 371 -13.19 19.26 17.18
C GLU A 371 -13.34 20.77 16.89
N ASN A 372 -13.34 21.62 17.91
CA ASN A 372 -13.43 23.08 17.77
C ASN A 372 -14.57 23.56 16.84
N ASN A 373 -15.78 23.03 17.04
CA ASN A 373 -16.98 23.31 16.23
C ASN A 373 -16.86 23.00 14.71
N LYS A 374 -15.88 22.18 14.32
CA LYS A 374 -15.70 21.68 12.95
C LYS A 374 -15.75 20.16 12.91
N ALA A 375 -16.41 19.61 11.89
CA ALA A 375 -16.45 18.18 11.62
C ALA A 375 -15.43 17.83 10.52
N TYR A 376 -14.39 17.10 10.89
CA TYR A 376 -13.35 16.63 9.97
C TYR A 376 -13.53 15.15 9.63
N ILE A 377 -13.15 14.79 8.41
CA ILE A 377 -12.84 13.41 8.03
C ILE A 377 -11.40 13.33 7.54
N MET A 378 -10.75 12.19 7.79
CA MET A 378 -9.64 11.77 6.93
C MET A 378 -10.14 11.71 5.48
N ASP A 379 -9.37 12.24 4.52
CA ASP A 379 -9.72 12.13 3.09
C ASP A 379 -10.01 10.66 2.75
N PRO A 380 -11.11 10.34 2.06
CA PRO A 380 -11.50 8.95 1.86
C PRO A 380 -10.51 8.14 0.99
N LYS A 381 -9.69 8.78 0.15
CA LYS A 381 -8.65 8.13 -0.65
C LYS A 381 -7.51 7.68 0.28
N TYR A 382 -7.12 8.53 1.24
CA TYR A 382 -6.21 8.14 2.33
C TYR A 382 -6.83 7.06 3.22
N TYR A 383 -8.06 7.23 3.72
CA TYR A 383 -8.65 6.30 4.68
C TYR A 383 -8.94 4.91 4.09
N ILE A 384 -9.36 4.82 2.82
CA ILE A 384 -9.52 3.54 2.11
C ILE A 384 -8.17 2.86 1.93
N SER A 385 -7.12 3.58 1.52
CA SER A 385 -5.80 2.99 1.25
C SER A 385 -5.04 2.60 2.51
N ILE A 386 -5.11 3.37 3.62
CA ILE A 386 -4.46 2.97 4.88
C ILE A 386 -5.13 1.72 5.49
N MET A 387 -6.45 1.56 5.32
CA MET A 387 -7.19 0.35 5.73
C MET A 387 -6.95 -0.85 4.79
N TYR A 388 -6.59 -0.61 3.53
CA TYR A 388 -6.29 -1.63 2.51
C TYR A 388 -4.92 -1.36 1.85
N PRO A 389 -3.79 -1.54 2.55
CA PRO A 389 -2.47 -1.15 2.03
C PRO A 389 -2.01 -1.92 0.79
N ASN A 390 -2.54 -3.13 0.55
CA ASN A 390 -2.26 -3.93 -0.65
C ASN A 390 -3.31 -3.72 -1.77
N LEU A 391 -4.17 -2.70 -1.67
CA LEU A 391 -5.16 -2.36 -2.70
C LEU A 391 -4.46 -2.00 -4.01
N LYS A 392 -4.88 -2.63 -5.12
CA LYS A 392 -4.32 -2.33 -6.45
C LYS A 392 -4.99 -1.10 -7.03
N MET A 393 -4.27 -0.37 -7.88
CA MET A 393 -4.84 0.79 -8.60
C MET A 393 -6.07 0.37 -9.44
N SER A 394 -6.07 -0.84 -10.02
CA SER A 394 -7.24 -1.40 -10.72
C SER A 394 -8.45 -1.57 -9.81
N GLU A 395 -8.26 -2.04 -8.58
CA GLU A 395 -9.32 -2.22 -7.57
C GLU A 395 -9.84 -0.85 -7.10
N PHE A 396 -8.95 0.12 -6.85
CA PHE A 396 -9.30 1.51 -6.53
C PHE A 396 -10.13 2.16 -7.65
N MET A 397 -9.80 1.92 -8.93
CA MET A 397 -10.60 2.45 -10.05
C MET A 397 -12.03 1.90 -10.08
N THR A 398 -12.32 0.69 -9.56
CA THR A 398 -13.71 0.18 -9.43
C THR A 398 -14.56 0.96 -8.42
N ILE A 399 -13.91 1.79 -7.59
CA ILE A 399 -14.52 2.64 -6.56
C ILE A 399 -14.12 4.11 -6.71
N ALA A 400 -13.66 4.55 -7.89
CA ALA A 400 -13.16 5.91 -8.11
C ALA A 400 -14.16 7.03 -7.73
N THR A 401 -15.47 6.77 -7.83
CA THR A 401 -16.55 7.71 -7.45
C THR A 401 -16.98 7.61 -5.98
N VAL A 402 -16.43 6.66 -5.22
CA VAL A 402 -16.79 6.42 -3.81
C VAL A 402 -16.22 7.49 -2.88
N PRO A 403 -14.96 7.95 -3.00
CA PRO A 403 -14.44 9.05 -2.17
C PRO A 403 -15.35 10.27 -2.16
N ASP A 404 -15.69 10.81 -3.33
CA ASP A 404 -16.53 12.02 -3.44
C ASP A 404 -17.97 11.78 -2.91
N ALA A 405 -18.46 10.54 -3.01
CA ALA A 405 -19.75 10.13 -2.45
C ALA A 405 -19.71 9.96 -0.92
N ILE A 406 -18.55 9.60 -0.34
CA ILE A 406 -18.34 9.58 1.11
C ILE A 406 -18.38 11.00 1.67
N VAL A 407 -17.65 11.94 1.06
CA VAL A 407 -17.66 13.36 1.50
C VAL A 407 -19.11 13.89 1.54
N LYS A 408 -19.87 13.70 0.45
CA LYS A 408 -21.27 14.13 0.33
C LYS A 408 -22.24 13.40 1.25
N ASP A 409 -21.97 12.14 1.61
CA ASP A 409 -22.75 11.42 2.62
C ASP A 409 -22.46 11.95 4.04
N CYS A 410 -21.21 12.32 4.35
CA CYS A 410 -20.82 12.93 5.61
C CYS A 410 -21.36 14.37 5.75
N GLU A 411 -21.18 15.24 4.74
CA GLU A 411 -21.79 16.58 4.68
C GLU A 411 -23.29 16.52 5.00
N ARG A 412 -24.01 15.61 4.33
CA ARG A 412 -25.46 15.45 4.47
C ARG A 412 -25.89 15.05 5.89
N ALA A 413 -25.04 14.37 6.66
CA ALA A 413 -25.37 14.02 8.05
C ALA A 413 -25.41 15.23 9.00
N PHE A 414 -24.86 16.39 8.60
CA PHE A 414 -24.81 17.62 9.41
C PHE A 414 -25.72 18.75 8.89
N LYS A 415 -26.44 18.53 7.78
CA LYS A 415 -27.43 19.49 7.29
C LYS A 415 -28.58 19.61 8.30
N LYS A 416 -29.13 20.82 8.43
CA LYS A 416 -30.32 21.10 9.22
C LYS A 416 -31.57 20.66 8.44
#